data_AF-A0A7Y5I1M3-F1
#
_entry.id   AF-A0A7Y5I1M3-F1
#
_cell.length_a   1.000
_cell.length_b   1.000
_cell.length_c   1.000
_cell.angle_alpha   90.00
_cell.angle_beta   90.00
_cell.angle_gamma   90.00
#
_symmetry.space_group_name_H-M   'P 1'
#
loop_
_entity.id
_entity.type
_entity.pdbx_description
1 polymer ?
#
loop_
_entity_poly.entity_id
_entity_poly.type
_entity_poly.pdbx_seq_one_letter_code
_entity_poly.pdbx_strand_id
1 'polypeptide(L)' 'MTKPFDLVVHGATGFTGRLVVEYLLQRYPAGSGLRWAMGGR' A
#
# COMPACT_ATOMS: atom_id res chain seq x y z
N MET A 1 -15.67 14.87 3.96
CA MET A 1 -14.31 14.46 4.39
C MET A 1 -13.64 13.73 3.24
N THR A 2 -12.53 14.26 2.73
CA THR A 2 -11.73 13.62 1.67
C THR A 2 -10.89 12.51 2.28
N LYS A 3 -10.99 11.28 1.77
CA LYS A 3 -10.11 10.19 2.19
C LYS A 3 -8.74 10.38 1.49
N PRO A 4 -7.63 10.50 2.25
CA PRO A 4 -6.31 10.75 1.67
C PRO A 4 -5.76 9.54 0.90
N PHE A 5 -6.19 8.32 1.29
CA PHE A 5 -5.78 7.06 0.69
C PHE A 5 -6.99 6.26 0.25
N ASP A 6 -6.80 5.54 -0.85
CA ASP A 6 -7.74 4.58 -1.41
C ASP A 6 -7.56 3.19 -0.77
N LEU A 7 -6.33 2.88 -0.33
CA LEU A 7 -5.97 1.60 0.31
C LEU A 7 -4.90 1.80 1.40
N VAL A 8 -5.02 1.06 2.51
CA VAL A 8 -3.99 0.99 3.56
C VAL A 8 -3.66 -0.46 3.87
N VAL A 9 -2.38 -0.84 3.79
CA VAL A 9 -1.89 -2.17 4.18
C VAL A 9 -1.47 -2.14 5.64
N HIS A 10 -2.22 -2.83 6.52
CA HIS A 10 -1.83 -3.01 7.92
C HIS A 10 -0.96 -4.26 8.09
N GLY A 11 0.02 -4.21 9.01
CA GLY A 11 0.94 -5.33 9.21
C GLY A 11 1.93 -5.50 8.07
N ALA A 12 2.30 -4.39 7.41
CA ALA A 12 3.17 -4.39 6.24
C ALA A 12 4.60 -4.90 6.53
N THR A 13 5.01 -4.97 7.80
CA THR A 13 6.28 -5.58 8.23
C THR A 13 6.19 -7.11 8.40
N GLY A 14 5.00 -7.70 8.36
CA GLY A 14 4.82 -9.15 8.33
C GLY A 14 5.09 -9.75 6.95
N PHE A 15 5.22 -11.08 6.90
CA PHE A 15 5.54 -11.81 5.67
C PHE A 15 4.57 -11.47 4.51
N THR A 16 3.27 -11.67 4.74
CA THR A 16 2.25 -11.38 3.72
C THR A 16 2.15 -9.89 3.40
N GLY A 17 2.23 -9.02 4.41
CA GLY A 17 2.15 -7.57 4.23
C GLY A 17 3.25 -7.03 3.32
N ARG A 18 4.47 -7.56 3.47
CA ARG A 18 5.59 -7.20 2.59
C ARG A 18 5.34 -7.61 1.14
N LEU A 19 4.83 -8.82 0.89
CA LEU A 19 4.50 -9.28 -0.46
C LEU A 19 3.43 -8.41 -1.13
N VAL A 20 2.42 -7.98 -0.36
CA VAL A 20 1.39 -7.05 -0.86
C VAL A 20 2.00 -5.71 -1.24
N VAL A 21 2.89 -5.17 -0.40
CA VAL A 21 3.60 -3.90 -0.70
C VAL A 21 4.47 -4.03 -1.94
N GLU A 22 5.20 -5.13 -2.09
CA GLU A 22 6.01 -5.40 -3.28
C GLU A 22 5.14 -5.47 -4.54
N TYR A 23 3.97 -6.12 -4.46
CA TYR A 23 3.00 -6.15 -5.56
C TYR A 23 2.48 -4.75 -5.91
N LEU A 24 2.11 -3.94 -4.91
CA LEU A 24 1.62 -2.58 -5.12
C LEU A 24 2.67 -1.70 -5.79
N LEU A 25 3.93 -1.79 -5.37
CA LEU A 25 5.03 -1.03 -5.97
C LEU A 25 5.25 -1.40 -7.45
N GLN A 26 5.14 -2.68 -7.80
CA GLN A 26 5.33 -3.15 -9.18
C GLN A 26 4.13 -2.84 -10.08
N ARG A 27 2.90 -3.05 -9.57
CA ARG A 27 1.68 -2.95 -10.37
C ARG A 27 1.13 -1.53 -10.44
N TYR A 28 1.34 -0.74 -9.39
CA TYR A 28 0.85 0.62 -9.23
C TYR A 28 2.00 1.56 -8.87
N PRO A 29 2.93 1.80 -9.81
CA PRO A 29 4.03 2.72 -9.57
C PRO A 29 3.53 4.15 -9.33
N ALA A 30 4.45 5.03 -8.93
CA ALA A 30 4.15 6.45 -8.74
C ALA A 30 3.49 7.05 -10.00
N GLY A 31 2.39 7.79 -9.82
CA GLY A 31 1.62 8.36 -10.93
C GLY A 31 0.53 7.45 -11.50
N SER A 32 0.38 6.22 -11.02
CA SER A 32 -0.72 5.30 -11.43
C SER A 32 -2.13 5.75 -10.99
N GLY A 33 -2.23 6.80 -10.19
CA GLY A 33 -3.49 7.31 -9.64
C GLY A 33 -3.98 6.59 -8.38
N LEU A 34 -3.37 5.46 -8.00
CA LEU A 34 -3.69 4.76 -6.76
C LEU A 34 -2.93 5.40 -5.59
N ARG A 35 -3.66 6.02 -4.65
CA ARG A 35 -3.07 6.60 -3.43
C ARG A 35 -3.17 5.56 -2.33
N TRP A 36 -2.05 4.97 -1.94
CA TRP A 36 -2.04 3.95 -0.90
C TRP A 36 -1.01 4.26 0.18
N ALA A 37 -1.19 3.65 1.34
CA ALA A 37 -0.27 3.73 2.46
C ALA A 37 -0.03 2.35 3.08
N MET A 38 1.04 2.23 3.87
CA MET A 38 1.36 1.04 4.63
C MET A 38 1.62 1.40 6.09
N GLY A 39 1.03 0.63 7.00
CA GLY A 39 1.32 0.64 8.42
C GLY A 39 2.09 -0.63 8.78
N GLY A 40 3.11 -0.48 9.62
CA GLY A 40 3.80 -1.63 10.22
C GLY A 40 2.89 -2.46 11.13
N ARG A 41 3.48 -3.45 11.79
CA ARG A 41 2.90 -4.00 13.02
C ARG A 41 2.79 -2.91 14.07
#